data_AF-A0A9P4GMS2-F1
#
_entry.id   AF-A0A9P4GMS2-F1
#
_cell.length_a   1.000
_cell.length_b   1.000
_cell.length_c   1.000
_cell.angle_alpha   90.00
_cell.angle_beta   90.00
_cell.angle_gamma   90.00
#
_symmetry.space_group_name_H-M   'P 1'
#
loop_
_entity.id
_entity.type
_entity.pdbx_description
1 polymer ?
#
loop_
_entity_poly.entity_id
_entity_poly.type
_entity_poly.pdbx_seq_one_letter_code
_entity_poly.pdbx_strand_id
1 'polypeptide(L)'
;MSYTTHTNYSPCMDNSTTLTNRALQPRTGAILLELGTKKVNVGSSSPAALYDQVYHALQAICPPTAPGACLQTTSTFRVDVEKRVRADRSATAPFPEDLTVSVDRAWWNSDSKIYFLMVGVIAGSFERGIWDAANCYTFVEHKRGHDVEHRHCNSVDYVAVHFPGGYHMQVHFRSSSSTGSLDCGKVYPHAAGYVDTLQPQIEEALKDGDLYVTAKCMWWER
;
A
#
# COMPACT_ATOMS: atom_id res chain seq x y z
N MET A 1 -7.24 -61.13 -28.23
CA MET A 1 -6.43 -60.14 -27.49
C MET A 1 -7.41 -59.20 -26.82
N SER A 2 -7.63 -59.41 -25.52
CA SER A 2 -8.67 -58.76 -24.73
C SER A 2 -8.06 -57.60 -23.95
N TYR A 3 -8.62 -56.41 -24.09
CA TYR A 3 -8.22 -55.22 -23.35
C TYR A 3 -9.08 -55.12 -22.07
N THR A 4 -8.42 -55.15 -20.91
CA THR A 4 -9.06 -54.95 -19.60
C THR A 4 -8.93 -53.47 -19.22
N THR A 5 -10.05 -52.76 -19.11
CA THR A 5 -10.12 -51.39 -18.60
C THR A 5 -10.26 -51.40 -17.07
N HIS A 6 -9.27 -50.85 -16.36
CA HIS A 6 -9.36 -50.56 -14.92
C HIS A 6 -9.78 -49.11 -14.71
N THR A 7 -11.02 -48.90 -14.27
CA THR A 7 -11.50 -47.61 -13.74
C THR A 7 -11.23 -47.55 -12.23
N ASN A 8 -10.16 -46.87 -11.84
CA ASN A 8 -9.90 -46.51 -10.44
C ASN A 8 -10.73 -45.26 -10.09
N TYR A 9 -11.87 -45.45 -9.44
CA TYR A 9 -12.56 -44.38 -8.73
C TYR A 9 -11.87 -44.17 -7.38
N SER A 10 -11.24 -43.00 -7.21
CA SER A 10 -10.84 -42.53 -5.88
C SER A 10 -12.09 -42.08 -5.12
N PRO A 11 -12.34 -42.60 -3.90
CA PRO A 11 -13.40 -42.07 -3.06
C PRO A 11 -13.02 -40.68 -2.58
N CYS A 12 -13.86 -39.69 -2.86
CA CYS A 12 -13.81 -38.37 -2.24
C CYS A 12 -13.98 -38.57 -0.74
N MET A 13 -12.93 -38.34 0.05
CA MET A 13 -13.08 -38.25 1.49
C MET A 13 -13.87 -36.98 1.82
N ASP A 14 -15.10 -37.17 2.29
CA ASP A 14 -15.87 -36.16 3.02
C ASP A 14 -15.12 -35.80 4.30
N ASN A 15 -14.22 -34.83 4.19
CA ASN A 15 -13.67 -34.16 5.36
C ASN A 15 -14.74 -33.16 5.84
N SER A 16 -15.74 -33.69 6.55
CA SER A 16 -16.78 -32.90 7.22
C SER A 16 -16.11 -32.11 8.34
N THR A 17 -15.50 -30.98 7.98
CA THR A 17 -15.11 -29.95 8.92
C THR A 17 -16.38 -29.50 9.61
N THR A 18 -16.49 -29.86 10.88
CA THR A 18 -17.44 -29.29 11.82
C THR A 18 -17.36 -27.77 11.68
N LEU A 19 -18.31 -27.20 10.94
CA LEU A 19 -18.63 -25.78 10.98
C LEU A 19 -19.10 -25.53 12.41
N THR A 20 -18.16 -25.23 13.30
CA THR A 20 -18.48 -24.61 14.56
C THR A 20 -19.28 -23.39 14.19
N ASN A 21 -20.58 -23.46 14.52
CA ASN A 21 -21.56 -22.41 14.37
C ASN A 21 -21.11 -21.28 15.31
N ARG A 22 -20.06 -20.57 14.89
CA ARG A 22 -19.50 -19.42 15.59
C ARG A 22 -20.55 -18.35 15.39
N ALA A 23 -21.44 -18.22 16.37
CA ALA A 23 -22.43 -17.17 16.39
C ALA A 23 -21.71 -15.88 15.99
N LEU A 24 -22.25 -15.18 14.98
CA LEU A 24 -21.74 -13.89 14.54
C LEU A 24 -21.77 -12.97 15.76
N GLN A 25 -20.63 -12.83 16.45
CA GLN A 25 -20.51 -11.88 17.54
C GLN A 25 -20.53 -10.49 16.90
N PRO A 26 -21.37 -9.57 17.39
CA PRO A 26 -21.38 -8.21 16.89
C PRO A 26 -20.01 -7.59 17.18
N ARG A 27 -19.26 -7.30 16.11
CA ARG A 27 -17.95 -6.67 16.20
C ARG A 27 -18.06 -5.26 16.76
N THR A 28 -17.08 -4.89 17.57
CA THR A 28 -17.02 -3.63 18.33
C THR A 28 -16.59 -2.43 17.48
N GLY A 29 -15.84 -2.66 16.39
CA GLY A 29 -15.36 -1.60 15.52
C GLY A 29 -14.71 -2.10 14.23
N ALA A 30 -14.33 -1.16 13.36
CA ALA A 30 -13.64 -1.44 12.10
C ALA A 30 -12.43 -0.53 11.93
N ILE A 31 -11.33 -1.08 11.43
CA ILE A 31 -10.20 -0.34 10.87
C ILE A 31 -10.58 -0.01 9.44
N LEU A 32 -10.82 1.27 9.14
CA LEU A 32 -11.17 1.71 7.78
C LEU A 32 -9.90 2.16 7.06
N LEU A 33 -9.57 1.51 5.94
CA LEU A 33 -8.49 1.89 5.05
C LEU A 33 -9.07 2.41 3.74
N GLU A 34 -8.69 3.62 3.35
CA GLU A 34 -9.13 4.24 2.11
C GLU A 34 -7.93 4.44 1.19
N LEU A 35 -8.05 4.01 -0.05
CA LEU A 35 -6.98 4.08 -1.06
C LEU A 35 -7.41 4.94 -2.24
N GLY A 36 -6.55 5.85 -2.67
CA GLY A 36 -6.75 6.63 -3.88
C GLY A 36 -6.66 5.77 -5.13
N THR A 37 -7.37 6.17 -6.20
CA THR A 37 -7.35 5.46 -7.48
C THR A 37 -6.46 6.12 -8.52
N LYS A 38 -5.90 7.31 -8.24
CA LYS A 38 -4.94 7.93 -9.16
C LYS A 38 -3.55 7.39 -8.85
N LYS A 39 -2.71 7.42 -9.86
CA LYS A 39 -1.36 6.85 -9.82
C LYS A 39 -0.34 7.91 -9.44
N VAL A 40 0.63 7.48 -8.65
CA VAL A 40 1.83 8.23 -8.28
C VAL A 40 3.04 7.38 -8.62
N ASN A 41 3.92 7.92 -9.45
CA ASN A 41 5.16 7.24 -9.81
C ASN A 41 6.10 7.23 -8.60
N VAL A 42 6.52 6.03 -8.20
CA VAL A 42 7.51 5.80 -7.14
C VAL A 42 8.82 5.23 -7.68
N GLY A 43 8.99 5.27 -9.01
CA GLY A 43 10.18 4.81 -9.70
C GLY A 43 10.38 3.30 -9.58
N SER A 44 11.63 2.91 -9.33
CA SER A 44 12.08 1.54 -9.13
C SER A 44 12.59 1.30 -7.70
N SER A 45 12.17 2.14 -6.75
CA SER A 45 12.51 1.99 -5.34
C SER A 45 12.13 0.59 -4.84
N SER A 46 12.98 -0.02 -4.01
CA SER A 46 12.63 -1.29 -3.39
C SER A 46 11.46 -1.10 -2.41
N PRO A 47 10.62 -2.12 -2.22
CA PRO A 47 9.61 -2.18 -1.15
C PRO A 47 10.05 -1.57 0.18
N ALA A 48 11.15 -2.08 0.75
CA ALA A 48 11.66 -1.62 2.04
C ALA A 48 12.08 -0.14 2.03
N ALA A 49 12.79 0.30 0.98
CA ALA A 49 13.21 1.69 0.88
C ALA A 49 12.01 2.64 0.75
N LEU A 50 10.99 2.26 -0.03
CA LEU A 50 9.79 3.07 -0.20
C LEU A 50 9.00 3.19 1.11
N TYR A 51 8.86 2.07 1.84
CA TYR A 51 8.26 2.09 3.18
C TYR A 51 9.01 3.06 4.11
N ASP A 52 10.33 2.89 4.25
CA ASP A 52 11.14 3.68 5.18
C ASP A 52 11.12 5.18 4.82
N GLN A 53 11.19 5.51 3.53
CA GLN A 53 11.13 6.90 3.06
C GLN A 53 9.79 7.55 3.40
N VAL A 54 8.66 6.87 3.15
CA VAL A 54 7.32 7.40 3.51
C VAL A 54 7.18 7.51 5.02
N TYR A 55 7.58 6.47 5.75
CA TYR A 55 7.51 6.43 7.21
C TYR A 55 8.27 7.62 7.83
N HIS A 56 9.51 7.85 7.40
CA HIS A 56 10.31 8.97 7.87
C HIS A 56 9.81 10.34 7.38
N ALA A 57 9.29 10.43 6.16
CA ALA A 57 8.68 11.67 5.67
C ALA A 57 7.48 12.09 6.53
N LEU A 58 6.62 11.14 6.90
CA LEU A 58 5.49 11.37 7.80
C LEU A 58 5.94 11.79 9.19
N GLN A 59 6.96 11.13 9.75
CA GLN A 59 7.54 11.52 11.04
C GLN A 59 8.16 12.92 11.04
N ALA A 60 8.76 13.33 9.93
CA ALA A 60 9.34 14.66 9.82
C ALA A 60 8.27 15.77 9.82
N ILE A 61 7.13 15.54 9.17
CA ILE A 61 6.08 16.56 9.01
C ILE A 61 4.98 16.50 10.07
N CYS A 62 4.83 15.36 10.71
CA CYS A 62 3.86 15.13 11.79
C CYS A 62 4.54 14.34 12.90
N PRO A 63 5.48 14.92 13.65
CA PRO A 63 6.25 14.16 14.63
C PRO A 63 5.35 13.60 15.75
N PRO A 64 5.74 12.46 16.36
CA PRO A 64 4.98 11.86 17.47
C PRO A 64 4.84 12.80 18.69
N THR A 65 5.72 13.81 18.79
CA THR A 65 5.72 14.83 19.84
C THR A 65 4.77 16.00 19.58
N ALA A 66 4.10 16.05 18.42
CA ALA A 66 3.05 17.04 18.15
C ALA A 66 1.84 16.80 19.09
N PRO A 67 0.95 17.81 19.30
CA PRO A 67 -0.07 17.79 20.37
C PRO A 67 -1.27 16.87 20.06
N GLY A 68 -1.00 15.66 19.56
CA GLY A 68 -2.01 14.68 19.19
C GLY A 68 -2.64 14.89 17.82
N ALA A 69 -2.16 15.86 17.04
CA ALA A 69 -2.72 16.23 15.75
C ALA A 69 -1.67 16.74 14.78
N CYS A 70 -1.99 16.67 13.48
CA CYS A 70 -1.23 17.29 12.42
C CYS A 70 -2.17 17.70 11.28
N LEU A 71 -1.93 18.87 10.68
CA LEU A 71 -2.80 19.46 9.66
C LEU A 71 -1.96 20.14 8.59
N GLN A 72 -2.28 19.86 7.32
CA GLN A 72 -1.77 20.56 6.14
C GLN A 72 -0.23 20.69 6.08
N THR A 73 0.49 19.65 6.49
CA THR A 73 1.95 19.62 6.42
C THR A 73 2.42 18.86 5.18
N THR A 74 3.63 19.15 4.70
CA THR A 74 4.14 18.56 3.46
C THR A 74 5.66 18.37 3.53
N SER A 75 6.13 17.25 2.99
CA SER A 75 7.54 16.94 2.78
C SER A 75 7.74 16.40 1.36
N THR A 76 8.98 16.41 0.91
CA THR A 76 9.39 15.85 -0.37
C THR A 76 10.64 15.02 -0.17
N PHE A 77 10.68 13.85 -0.77
CA PHE A 77 11.85 13.00 -0.85
C PHE A 77 12.05 12.50 -2.28
N ARG A 78 13.21 11.92 -2.57
CA ARG A 78 13.54 11.42 -3.90
C ARG A 78 13.33 9.94 -4.03
N VAL A 79 12.73 9.53 -5.13
CA VAL A 79 12.65 8.15 -5.61
C VAL A 79 13.47 8.01 -6.89
N ASP A 80 14.09 6.86 -7.09
CA ASP A 80 14.92 6.63 -8.27
C ASP A 80 14.13 5.90 -9.35
N VAL A 81 14.04 6.47 -10.53
CA VAL A 81 13.50 5.84 -11.74
C VAL A 81 14.64 5.14 -12.48
N GLU A 82 14.50 3.85 -12.74
CA GLU A 82 15.44 3.09 -13.53
C GLU A 82 15.39 3.50 -15.00
N LYS A 83 16.52 3.99 -15.52
CA LYS A 83 16.76 4.26 -16.94
C LYS A 83 17.87 3.37 -17.49
N ARG A 84 17.63 2.73 -18.62
CA ARG A 84 18.58 1.83 -19.30
C ARG A 84 18.70 2.18 -20.77
N VAL A 85 19.89 2.23 -21.32
CA VAL A 85 20.06 2.34 -22.78
C VAL A 85 19.87 0.96 -23.40
N ARG A 86 18.93 0.79 -24.33
CA ARG A 86 18.60 -0.54 -24.89
C ARG A 86 19.81 -1.20 -25.58
N ALA A 87 20.62 -0.40 -26.28
CA ALA A 87 21.84 -0.86 -26.95
C ALA A 87 22.97 -1.23 -25.97
N ASP A 88 22.94 -0.68 -24.76
CA ASP A 88 23.91 -0.95 -23.71
C ASP A 88 23.20 -1.20 -22.37
N ARG A 89 22.80 -2.46 -22.18
CA ARG A 89 22.07 -2.90 -20.97
C ARG A 89 22.91 -2.79 -19.69
N SER A 90 24.22 -2.52 -19.80
CA SER A 90 25.09 -2.31 -18.64
C SER A 90 25.03 -0.87 -18.12
N ALA A 91 24.64 0.09 -18.96
CA ALA A 91 24.44 1.48 -18.59
C ALA A 91 23.04 1.68 -17.98
N THR A 92 22.91 1.38 -16.69
CA THR A 92 21.74 1.77 -15.88
C THR A 92 22.08 3.03 -15.10
N ALA A 93 21.31 4.10 -15.28
CA ALA A 93 21.46 5.33 -14.52
C ALA A 93 20.16 5.60 -13.74
N PRO A 94 20.20 5.71 -12.40
CA PRO A 94 19.04 6.17 -11.66
C PRO A 94 18.73 7.61 -12.05
N PHE A 95 17.46 7.89 -12.29
CA PHE A 95 16.98 9.25 -12.48
C PHE A 95 16.11 9.64 -11.29
N PRO A 96 16.56 10.59 -10.46
CA PRO A 96 15.79 10.97 -9.29
C PRO A 96 14.53 11.71 -9.71
N GLU A 97 13.43 11.36 -9.06
CA GLU A 97 12.14 12.02 -9.16
C GLU A 97 11.70 12.45 -7.75
N ASP A 98 11.17 13.66 -7.63
CA ASP A 98 10.65 14.16 -6.36
C ASP A 98 9.25 13.57 -6.12
N LEU A 99 9.08 12.96 -4.95
CA LEU A 99 7.81 12.50 -4.41
C LEU A 99 7.41 13.40 -3.24
N THR A 100 6.27 14.05 -3.37
CA THR A 100 5.69 14.90 -2.33
C THR A 100 4.69 14.08 -1.52
N VAL A 101 4.81 14.16 -0.19
CA VAL A 101 3.88 13.61 0.79
C VAL A 101 3.24 14.75 1.55
N SER A 102 1.92 14.79 1.59
CA SER A 102 1.14 15.82 2.29
C SER A 102 0.17 15.17 3.25
N VAL A 103 0.18 15.57 4.52
CA VAL A 103 -0.84 15.17 5.50
C VAL A 103 -1.92 16.23 5.48
N ASP A 104 -3.13 15.85 5.07
CA ASP A 104 -4.28 16.77 5.09
C ASP A 104 -4.75 16.97 6.53
N ARG A 105 -5.03 15.84 7.20
CA ARG A 105 -5.48 15.79 8.59
C ARG A 105 -5.05 14.51 9.28
N ALA A 106 -4.62 14.63 10.53
CA ALA A 106 -4.33 13.51 11.40
C ALA A 106 -4.68 13.83 12.86
N TRP A 107 -5.18 12.83 13.58
CA TRP A 107 -5.52 12.89 14.99
C TRP A 107 -5.22 11.55 15.67
N TRP A 108 -4.36 11.56 16.68
CA TRP A 108 -3.98 10.41 17.51
C TRP A 108 -4.14 10.67 19.02
N ASN A 109 -4.71 11.82 19.41
CA ASN A 109 -4.97 12.18 20.81
C ASN A 109 -3.75 12.04 21.75
N SER A 110 -2.55 12.36 21.25
CA SER A 110 -1.28 12.24 21.96
C SER A 110 -0.86 10.80 22.34
N ASP A 111 -1.56 9.77 21.84
CA ASP A 111 -1.13 8.39 21.98
C ASP A 111 -0.07 8.06 20.92
N SER A 112 1.18 7.89 21.37
CA SER A 112 2.31 7.61 20.48
C SER A 112 2.24 6.23 19.83
N LYS A 113 1.63 5.23 20.49
CA LYS A 113 1.46 3.89 19.90
C LYS A 113 0.48 3.96 18.73
N ILE A 114 -0.66 4.61 18.94
CA ILE A 114 -1.66 4.83 17.87
C ILE A 114 -1.05 5.62 16.72
N TYR A 115 -0.26 6.66 17.02
CA TYR A 115 0.49 7.41 16.01
C TYR A 115 1.37 6.49 15.15
N PHE A 116 2.26 5.69 15.75
CA PHE A 116 3.18 4.85 14.99
C PHE A 116 2.46 3.76 14.19
N LEU A 117 1.34 3.23 14.71
CA LEU A 117 0.49 2.28 13.98
C LEU A 117 -0.15 2.93 12.75
N MET A 118 -0.69 4.15 12.87
CA MET A 118 -1.24 4.86 11.72
C MET A 118 -0.17 5.15 10.67
N VAL A 119 1.00 5.66 11.07
CA VAL A 119 2.12 5.91 10.15
C VAL A 119 2.54 4.61 9.44
N GLY A 120 2.65 3.51 10.17
CA GLY A 120 2.97 2.19 9.61
C GLY A 120 1.92 1.71 8.62
N VAL A 121 0.64 1.86 8.93
CA VAL A 121 -0.47 1.53 8.01
C VAL A 121 -0.38 2.36 6.73
N ILE A 122 -0.14 3.67 6.83
CA ILE A 122 0.00 4.53 5.63
C ILE A 122 1.20 4.09 4.79
N ALA A 123 2.38 4.00 5.40
CA ALA A 123 3.62 3.66 4.70
C ALA A 123 3.54 2.27 4.06
N GLY A 124 3.03 1.28 4.78
CA GLY A 124 2.83 -0.07 4.28
C GLY A 124 1.80 -0.12 3.16
N SER A 125 0.64 0.51 3.32
CA SER A 125 -0.40 0.49 2.28
C SER A 125 0.05 1.16 0.99
N PHE A 126 0.76 2.29 1.08
CA PHE A 126 1.35 2.95 -0.08
C PHE A 126 2.44 2.09 -0.73
N GLU A 127 3.30 1.46 0.05
CA GLU A 127 4.32 0.54 -0.46
C GLU A 127 3.69 -0.67 -1.18
N ARG A 128 2.59 -1.23 -0.66
CA ARG A 128 1.87 -2.34 -1.33
C ARG A 128 1.30 -2.00 -2.69
N GLY A 129 1.22 -0.72 -3.05
CA GLY A 129 0.86 -0.27 -4.39
C GLY A 129 1.72 -0.89 -5.49
N ILE A 130 3.00 -1.17 -5.22
CA ILE A 130 3.96 -1.66 -6.22
C ILE A 130 4.12 -3.20 -6.24
N TRP A 131 3.34 -3.94 -5.46
CA TRP A 131 3.49 -5.40 -5.35
C TRP A 131 2.94 -6.16 -6.56
N ASP A 132 1.92 -5.61 -7.21
CA ASP A 132 1.40 -6.18 -8.45
C ASP A 132 2.21 -5.70 -9.65
N ALA A 133 2.71 -6.64 -10.45
CA ALA A 133 3.51 -6.33 -11.64
C ALA A 133 2.75 -5.47 -12.66
N ALA A 134 1.41 -5.50 -12.68
CA ALA A 134 0.57 -4.65 -13.53
C ALA A 134 0.67 -3.15 -13.18
N ASN A 135 1.14 -2.82 -11.97
CA ASN A 135 1.38 -1.43 -11.55
C ASN A 135 2.80 -0.96 -11.92
N CYS A 136 3.63 -1.83 -12.49
CA CYS A 136 4.96 -1.49 -13.00
C CYS A 136 5.00 -1.57 -14.53
N TYR A 137 5.43 -0.50 -15.17
CA TYR A 137 5.45 -0.37 -16.62
C TYR A 137 6.82 0.03 -17.14
N THR A 138 7.24 -0.60 -18.23
CA THR A 138 8.45 -0.24 -18.96
C THR A 138 8.08 0.39 -20.31
N PHE A 139 8.57 1.59 -20.58
CA PHE A 139 8.44 2.23 -21.89
C PHE A 139 9.79 2.61 -22.48
N VAL A 140 9.80 2.83 -23.80
CA VAL A 140 10.98 3.22 -24.55
C VAL A 140 10.79 4.65 -25.04
N GLU A 141 11.77 5.50 -24.76
CA GLU A 141 11.86 6.86 -25.31
C GLU A 141 13.08 6.95 -26.22
N HIS A 142 12.91 7.45 -27.45
CA HIS A 142 14.02 7.63 -28.38
C HIS A 142 14.71 8.98 -28.14
N LYS A 143 15.94 8.97 -27.61
CA LYS A 143 16.74 10.16 -27.30
C LYS A 143 18.09 10.13 -27.99
N ARG A 144 18.39 11.17 -28.77
CA ARG A 144 19.71 11.41 -29.39
C ARG A 144 20.25 10.16 -30.14
N GLY A 145 19.37 9.46 -30.86
CA GLY A 145 19.74 8.25 -31.61
C GLY A 145 19.81 6.96 -30.79
N HIS A 146 19.44 6.99 -29.50
CA HIS A 146 19.39 5.83 -28.63
C HIS A 146 17.98 5.58 -28.10
N ASP A 147 17.59 4.31 -28.05
CA ASP A 147 16.39 3.88 -27.33
C ASP A 147 16.72 3.78 -25.84
N VAL A 148 16.03 4.56 -25.01
CA VAL A 148 16.15 4.55 -23.55
C VAL A 148 14.91 3.90 -22.96
N GLU A 149 15.10 2.80 -22.24
CA GLU A 149 14.06 2.12 -21.48
C GLU A 149 13.91 2.78 -20.10
N HIS A 150 12.67 3.07 -19.73
CA HIS A 150 12.28 3.66 -18.45
C HIS A 150 11.37 2.68 -17.73
N ARG A 151 11.66 2.35 -16.48
CA ARG A 151 10.79 1.52 -15.64
C ARG A 151 10.14 2.36 -14.55
N HIS A 152 8.82 2.47 -14.60
CA HIS A 152 8.01 3.21 -13.63
C HIS A 152 7.12 2.24 -12.89
N CYS A 153 7.20 2.20 -11.56
CA CYS A 153 6.17 1.57 -10.72
C CYS A 153 5.29 2.64 -10.10
N ASN A 154 3.99 2.38 -10.10
CA ASN A 154 2.99 3.31 -9.58
C ASN A 154 2.40 2.79 -8.27
N SER A 155 2.13 3.72 -7.36
CA SER A 155 1.29 3.51 -6.17
C SER A 155 0.07 4.45 -6.18
N VAL A 156 -0.76 4.35 -5.15
CA VAL A 156 -1.97 5.15 -4.93
C VAL A 156 -1.63 6.60 -4.58
N ASP A 157 -2.44 7.57 -5.04
CA ASP A 157 -2.25 9.00 -4.74
C ASP A 157 -2.77 9.43 -3.37
N TYR A 158 -3.43 8.53 -2.66
CA TYR A 158 -4.00 8.77 -1.35
C TYR A 158 -4.01 7.50 -0.52
N VAL A 159 -3.74 7.65 0.76
CA VAL A 159 -4.03 6.63 1.76
C VAL A 159 -4.64 7.33 2.97
N ALA A 160 -5.75 6.82 3.48
CA ALA A 160 -6.22 7.16 4.81
C ALA A 160 -6.53 5.94 5.65
N VAL A 161 -6.31 6.10 6.95
CA VAL A 161 -6.66 5.11 7.96
C VAL A 161 -7.53 5.75 9.02
N HIS A 162 -8.54 5.03 9.46
CA HIS A 162 -9.41 5.38 10.58
C HIS A 162 -9.49 4.22 11.56
N PHE A 163 -9.18 4.48 12.82
CA PHE A 163 -9.37 3.52 13.90
C PHE A 163 -10.59 3.92 14.76
N PRO A 164 -11.24 2.96 15.44
CA PRO A 164 -12.26 3.26 16.45
C PRO A 164 -11.75 4.24 17.51
N GLY A 165 -12.66 5.05 18.06
CA GLY A 165 -12.30 6.14 18.99
C GLY A 165 -11.95 7.47 18.30
N GLY A 166 -12.08 7.56 16.97
CA GLY A 166 -11.93 8.81 16.21
C GLY A 166 -10.52 9.11 15.72
N TYR A 167 -9.57 8.18 15.93
CA TYR A 167 -8.21 8.33 15.40
C TYR A 167 -8.21 8.20 13.88
N HIS A 168 -7.48 9.08 13.23
CA HIS A 168 -7.39 9.06 11.78
C HIS A 168 -6.11 9.71 11.26
N MET A 169 -5.69 9.33 10.07
CA MET A 169 -4.61 9.98 9.32
C MET A 169 -4.93 9.91 7.83
N GLN A 170 -4.87 11.05 7.15
CA GLN A 170 -5.16 11.18 5.71
C GLN A 170 -3.97 11.77 4.99
N VAL A 171 -3.44 11.03 4.03
CA VAL A 171 -2.17 11.35 3.38
C VAL A 171 -2.34 11.34 1.86
N HIS A 172 -1.86 12.40 1.24
CA HIS A 172 -1.76 12.58 -0.19
C HIS A 172 -0.34 12.38 -0.68
N PHE A 173 -0.23 11.79 -1.86
CA PHE A 173 1.02 11.57 -2.55
C PHE A 173 0.95 12.23 -3.92
N ARG A 174 2.08 12.80 -4.35
CA ARG A 174 2.22 13.39 -5.68
C ARG A 174 3.61 13.15 -6.22
N SER A 175 3.69 12.79 -7.49
CA SER A 175 4.92 12.69 -8.28
C SER A 175 4.91 13.70 -9.42
N SER A 176 6.06 13.93 -10.04
CA SER A 176 6.18 14.77 -11.24
C SER A 176 5.69 14.07 -12.51
N SER A 177 5.75 12.74 -12.54
CA SER A 177 5.34 11.87 -13.63
C SER A 177 3.99 11.25 -13.35
N SER A 178 3.16 11.16 -14.40
CA SER A 178 1.88 10.48 -14.40
C SER A 178 1.85 9.39 -15.50
N THR A 179 2.97 8.73 -15.77
CA THR A 179 3.07 7.65 -16.77
C THR A 179 2.69 6.30 -16.19
N GLY A 180 2.19 5.38 -17.02
CA GLY A 180 1.82 4.01 -16.63
C GLY A 180 0.37 3.86 -16.17
N SER A 181 0.06 2.75 -15.50
CA SER A 181 -1.26 2.41 -14.96
C SER A 181 -1.19 2.12 -13.47
N LEU A 182 -2.33 2.21 -12.80
CA LEU A 182 -2.56 1.72 -11.45
C LEU A 182 -3.92 1.05 -11.43
N ASP A 183 -3.99 -0.18 -10.93
CA ASP A 183 -5.25 -0.87 -10.63
C ASP A 183 -5.42 -0.97 -9.11
N CYS A 184 -6.26 -0.09 -8.54
CA CYS A 184 -6.52 -0.10 -7.10
C CYS A 184 -7.16 -1.42 -6.64
N GLY A 185 -7.88 -2.14 -7.50
CA GLY A 185 -8.43 -3.46 -7.19
C GLY A 185 -7.34 -4.51 -6.94
N LYS A 186 -6.13 -4.31 -7.49
CA LYS A 186 -4.93 -5.13 -7.22
C LYS A 186 -4.14 -4.65 -6.02
N VAL A 187 -4.16 -3.35 -5.72
CA VAL A 187 -3.50 -2.80 -4.51
C VAL A 187 -4.26 -3.17 -3.24
N TYR A 188 -5.58 -3.07 -3.28
CA TYR A 188 -6.49 -3.33 -2.16
C TYR A 188 -6.16 -4.60 -1.35
N PRO A 189 -6.05 -5.81 -1.94
CA PRO A 189 -5.83 -7.02 -1.14
C PRO A 189 -4.45 -7.05 -0.48
N HIS A 190 -3.43 -6.47 -1.12
CA HIS A 190 -2.09 -6.40 -0.52
C HIS A 190 -2.02 -5.41 0.63
N ALA A 191 -2.65 -4.23 0.48
CA ALA A 191 -2.72 -3.24 1.54
C ALA A 191 -3.57 -3.74 2.73
N ALA A 192 -4.77 -4.28 2.46
CA ALA A 192 -5.62 -4.86 3.50
C ALA A 192 -4.93 -6.01 4.24
N GLY A 193 -4.29 -6.93 3.50
CA GLY A 193 -3.53 -8.03 4.10
C GLY A 193 -2.37 -7.56 4.97
N TYR A 194 -1.69 -6.46 4.61
CA TYR A 194 -0.68 -5.86 5.48
C TYR A 194 -1.30 -5.29 6.77
N VAL A 195 -2.39 -4.54 6.68
CA VAL A 195 -3.08 -4.00 7.88
C VAL A 195 -3.60 -5.12 8.79
N ASP A 196 -4.06 -6.23 8.22
CA ASP A 196 -4.47 -7.42 8.98
C ASP A 196 -3.32 -7.97 9.84
N THR A 197 -2.07 -7.93 9.34
CA THR A 197 -0.90 -8.32 10.16
C THR A 197 -0.61 -7.38 11.33
N LEU A 198 -1.12 -6.14 11.27
CA LEU A 198 -1.01 -5.14 12.33
C LEU A 198 -2.21 -5.16 13.28
N GLN A 199 -3.25 -5.92 12.97
CA GLN A 199 -4.49 -5.95 13.75
C GLN A 199 -4.23 -6.25 15.24
N PRO A 200 -3.43 -7.26 15.63
CA PRO A 200 -3.20 -7.54 17.06
C PRO A 200 -2.61 -6.36 17.84
N GLN A 201 -1.69 -5.61 17.23
CA GLN A 201 -1.09 -4.44 17.86
C GLN A 201 -2.07 -3.26 17.93
N ILE A 202 -2.94 -3.12 16.93
CA ILE A 202 -4.01 -2.12 16.90
C ILE A 202 -5.06 -2.44 17.98
N GLU A 203 -5.48 -3.69 18.09
CA GLU A 203 -6.41 -4.18 19.12
C GLU A 203 -5.86 -3.95 20.53
N GLU A 204 -4.58 -4.27 20.76
CA GLU A 204 -3.90 -4.01 22.02
C GLU A 204 -3.87 -2.51 22.36
N ALA A 205 -3.51 -1.66 21.39
CA ALA A 205 -3.42 -0.22 21.59
C ALA A 205 -4.78 0.42 21.88
N LEU A 206 -5.84 -0.06 21.23
CA LEU A 206 -7.21 0.43 21.40
C LEU A 206 -7.95 -0.19 22.60
N LYS A 207 -7.37 -1.25 23.19
CA LYS A 207 -8.03 -2.11 24.20
C LYS A 207 -9.36 -2.67 23.67
N ASP A 208 -9.36 -3.04 22.40
CA ASP A 208 -10.51 -3.56 21.67
C ASP A 208 -10.09 -4.84 20.94
N GLY A 209 -10.62 -6.00 21.33
CA GLY A 209 -10.14 -7.31 20.89
C GLY A 209 -10.94 -7.95 19.75
N ASP A 210 -11.82 -7.21 19.08
CA ASP A 210 -12.64 -7.73 17.99
C ASP A 210 -12.76 -6.72 16.83
N LEU A 211 -11.60 -6.31 16.32
CA LEU A 211 -11.52 -5.41 15.18
C LEU A 211 -11.52 -6.19 13.87
N TYR A 212 -11.78 -5.47 12.78
CA TYR A 212 -11.59 -6.01 11.44
C TYR A 212 -11.21 -4.93 10.46
N VAL A 213 -10.47 -5.32 9.43
CA VAL A 213 -10.05 -4.41 8.37
C VAL A 213 -11.14 -4.31 7.31
N THR A 214 -11.59 -3.09 7.02
CA THR A 214 -12.37 -2.75 5.84
C THR A 214 -11.56 -1.79 5.00
N ALA A 215 -11.20 -2.20 3.79
CA ALA A 215 -10.53 -1.30 2.86
C ALA A 215 -11.50 -0.89 1.73
N LYS A 216 -11.23 0.22 1.04
CA LYS A 216 -11.96 0.60 -0.18
C LYS A 216 -11.12 1.49 -1.09
N CYS A 217 -11.36 1.38 -2.39
CA CYS A 217 -10.85 2.30 -3.39
C CYS A 217 -11.78 3.52 -3.49
N MET A 218 -11.22 4.71 -3.34
CA MET A 218 -11.92 5.97 -3.37
C MET A 218 -11.74 6.63 -4.73
N TRP A 219 -12.84 7.02 -5.36
CA TRP A 219 -12.86 7.81 -6.59
C TRP A 219 -13.08 9.27 -6.23
N TRP A 220 -12.12 10.12 -6.59
CA TRP A 220 -12.11 11.52 -6.22
C TRP A 220 -12.47 12.34 -7.44
N GLU A 221 -13.69 12.83 -7.49
CA GLU A 221 -14.05 13.96 -8.34
C GLU A 221 -13.48 15.21 -7.65
N ARG A 222 -12.44 15.81 -8.24
CA ARG A 222 -11.93 17.13 -7.82
C ARG A 222 -12.58 18.20 -8.67
#